data_AF-A0A445BC96-F1
#
_entry.id   AF-A0A445BC96-F1
#
_cell.length_a   1.000
_cell.length_b   1.000
_cell.length_c   1.000
_cell.angle_alpha   90.00
_cell.angle_beta   90.00
_cell.angle_gamma   90.00
#
_symmetry.space_group_name_H-M   'P 1'
#
loop_
_entity.id
_entity.type
_entity.pdbx_description
1 polymer ?
#
loop_
_entity_poly.entity_id
_entity_poly.type
_entity_poly.pdbx_seq_one_letter_code
_entity_poly.pdbx_strand_id
1 'polypeptide(L)'
;MKTEEASSSSATPNGDGGRRRKKNKANQKVPFYKLFSFADRLDVILMIVGTLSAIGNGMSQPLMTLIFGKLINTFGSGDPSHIVKEVSKDRA
;
A
#
# COMPACT_ATOMS: atom_id res chain seq x y z
N MET A 1 -29.25 28.98 70.80
CA MET A 1 -28.38 28.27 71.77
C MET A 1 -29.20 27.13 72.38
N LYS A 2 -29.06 25.93 71.77
CA LYS A 2 -29.64 24.58 72.01
C LYS A 2 -29.53 23.90 70.63
N THR A 3 -28.98 22.73 70.37
CA THR A 3 -28.89 21.40 71.02
C THR A 3 -27.71 20.67 70.32
N GLU A 4 -26.86 19.87 70.99
CA GLU A 4 -27.05 18.41 71.24
C GLU A 4 -27.59 17.66 70.01
N GLU A 5 -27.17 16.46 69.65
CA GLU A 5 -26.09 15.55 70.02
C GLU A 5 -26.09 14.51 68.89
N ALA A 6 -25.03 13.72 68.85
CA ALA A 6 -24.86 12.58 67.96
C ALA A 6 -26.11 11.71 67.84
N SER A 7 -26.44 11.31 66.60
CA SER A 7 -27.32 10.17 66.38
C SER A 7 -26.64 9.13 65.49
N SER A 8 -26.56 7.94 66.08
CA SER A 8 -26.58 6.64 65.41
C SER A 8 -25.27 6.12 64.81
N SER A 9 -24.48 5.53 65.71
CA SER A 9 -23.71 4.32 65.43
C SER A 9 -24.60 3.22 64.82
N SER A 10 -24.22 2.65 63.67
CA SER A 10 -24.29 1.19 63.41
C SER A 10 -23.84 0.81 61.98
N ALA A 11 -23.12 -0.33 61.91
CA ALA A 11 -22.91 -1.24 60.76
C ALA A 11 -21.62 -1.11 59.90
N THR A 12 -20.65 -1.98 60.21
CA THR A 12 -19.62 -2.62 59.34
C THR A 12 -20.26 -3.47 58.20
N PRO A 13 -19.55 -4.16 57.27
CA PRO A 13 -18.20 -4.05 56.64
C PRO A 13 -18.25 -4.17 55.08
N ASN A 14 -17.09 -4.37 54.43
CA ASN A 14 -16.83 -5.12 53.16
C ASN A 14 -16.72 -4.44 51.79
N GLY A 15 -15.63 -4.85 51.09
CA GLY A 15 -15.47 -4.99 49.63
C GLY A 15 -15.27 -3.67 48.88
N ASP A 16 -14.36 -3.50 47.94
CA ASP A 16 -14.06 -4.44 46.86
C ASP A 16 -12.74 -4.03 46.18
N GLY A 17 -11.98 -5.04 45.79
CA GLY A 17 -10.70 -4.88 45.12
C GLY A 17 -10.87 -4.47 43.66
N GLY A 18 -10.31 -3.32 43.29
CA GLY A 18 -10.30 -2.84 41.91
C GLY A 18 -8.91 -2.59 41.31
N ARG A 19 -7.86 -3.29 41.75
CA ARG A 19 -6.56 -3.20 41.06
C ARG A 19 -6.63 -3.90 39.70
N ARG A 20 -6.26 -3.15 38.66
CA ARG A 20 -5.83 -3.57 37.31
C ARG A 20 -6.93 -3.88 36.29
N ARG A 21 -7.28 -2.86 35.48
CA ARG A 21 -7.40 -3.01 34.01
C ARG A 21 -7.01 -1.73 33.25
N LYS A 22 -5.74 -1.31 33.33
CA LYS A 22 -5.11 -0.60 32.21
C LYS A 22 -4.49 -1.64 31.28
N LYS A 23 -5.30 -2.34 30.49
CA LYS A 23 -4.81 -3.24 29.44
C LYS A 23 -4.72 -2.44 28.14
N ASN A 24 -3.55 -1.87 27.93
CA ASN A 24 -2.89 -1.64 26.64
C ASN A 24 -3.81 -1.52 25.40
N LYS A 25 -4.30 -0.31 25.10
CA LYS A 25 -4.98 0.03 23.83
C LYS A 25 -3.98 0.38 22.69
N ALA A 26 -2.70 0.05 22.81
CA ALA A 26 -1.69 0.55 21.88
C ALA A 26 -1.44 -0.32 20.63
N ASN A 27 -2.18 -1.41 20.42
CA ASN A 27 -1.93 -2.26 19.24
C ASN A 27 -3.17 -3.02 18.73
N GLN A 28 -4.30 -2.34 18.55
CA GLN A 28 -5.40 -2.89 17.76
C GLN A 28 -5.11 -2.75 16.26
N LYS A 29 -4.07 -3.41 15.76
CA LYS A 29 -3.91 -3.61 14.31
C LYS A 29 -4.64 -4.89 13.94
N VAL A 30 -5.82 -4.72 13.34
CA VAL A 30 -6.46 -5.85 12.67
C VAL A 30 -5.63 -6.22 11.45
N PRO A 31 -5.35 -7.51 11.23
CA PRO A 31 -4.55 -7.91 10.08
C PRO A 31 -5.35 -7.74 8.78
N PHE A 32 -4.69 -7.24 7.72
CA PHE A 32 -5.33 -6.90 6.44
C PHE A 32 -6.08 -8.06 5.78
N TYR A 33 -5.63 -9.30 5.98
CA TYR A 33 -6.33 -10.48 5.43
C TYR A 33 -7.75 -10.65 5.99
N LYS A 34 -8.05 -10.11 7.18
CA LYS A 34 -9.41 -10.13 7.73
C LYS A 34 -10.39 -9.27 6.95
N LEU A 35 -9.93 -8.30 6.16
CA LEU A 35 -10.79 -7.53 5.27
C LEU A 35 -11.29 -8.39 4.10
N PHE A 36 -10.48 -9.37 3.67
CA PHE A 36 -10.85 -10.34 2.63
C PHE A 36 -11.59 -11.57 3.17
N SER A 37 -11.78 -11.68 4.49
CA SER A 37 -12.48 -12.79 5.11
C SER A 37 -13.98 -12.85 4.76
N PHE A 38 -14.55 -11.72 4.34
CA PHE A 38 -15.94 -11.62 3.90
C PHE A 38 -16.07 -11.57 2.37
N ALA A 39 -14.93 -11.61 1.65
CA ALA A 39 -14.94 -11.54 0.20
C ALA A 39 -15.41 -12.89 -0.37
N ASP A 40 -16.46 -12.84 -1.18
CA ASP A 40 -16.98 -14.03 -1.84
C ASP A 40 -16.06 -14.49 -2.98
N ARG A 41 -16.29 -15.71 -3.49
CA ARG A 41 -15.52 -16.27 -4.62
C ARG A 41 -15.45 -15.31 -5.81
N LEU A 42 -16.53 -14.56 -6.06
CA LEU A 42 -16.58 -13.56 -7.12
C LEU A 42 -15.68 -12.35 -6.84
N ASP A 43 -15.69 -11.85 -5.60
CA ASP A 43 -14.83 -10.72 -5.20
C ASP A 43 -13.35 -11.07 -5.38
N VAL A 44 -12.95 -12.29 -5.02
CA VAL A 44 -11.57 -12.76 -5.20
C VAL A 44 -11.19 -12.81 -6.69
N ILE A 45 -12.06 -13.32 -7.56
CA ILE A 45 -11.82 -13.35 -9.01
C ILE A 45 -11.71 -11.93 -9.56
N LEU A 46 -12.61 -11.04 -9.15
CA LEU A 46 -12.60 -9.63 -9.55
C LEU A 46 -11.33 -8.92 -9.11
N MET A 47 -10.82 -9.20 -7.89
CA MET A 47 -9.54 -8.65 -7.42
C MET A 47 -8.35 -9.13 -8.26
N ILE A 48 -8.31 -10.41 -8.63
CA ILE A 48 -7.23 -10.95 -9.47
C ILE A 48 -7.26 -10.30 -10.86
N VAL A 49 -8.43 -10.26 -11.50
CA VAL A 49 -8.59 -9.65 -12.83
C VAL A 49 -8.26 -8.16 -12.79
N GLY A 50 -8.74 -7.43 -11.79
CA GLY A 50 -8.44 -6.02 -11.59
C GLY A 50 -6.95 -5.76 -11.38
N THR A 51 -6.27 -6.62 -10.63
CA THR A 51 -4.83 -6.50 -10.38
C THR A 51 -4.02 -6.75 -11.65
N LEU A 52 -4.37 -7.77 -12.45
CA LEU A 52 -3.72 -8.03 -13.73
C LEU A 52 -3.93 -6.86 -14.72
N SER A 53 -5.14 -6.31 -14.75
CA SER A 53 -5.47 -5.13 -15.57
C SER A 53 -4.69 -3.89 -15.12
N ALA A 54 -4.54 -3.68 -13.82
CA ALA A 54 -3.78 -2.57 -13.26
C ALA A 54 -2.28 -2.69 -13.56
N ILE A 55 -1.70 -3.90 -13.51
CA ILE A 55 -0.31 -4.15 -13.90
C ILE A 55 -0.12 -3.84 -15.38
N GLY A 56 -0.98 -4.36 -16.25
CA GLY A 56 -0.89 -4.10 -17.70
C GLY A 56 -0.95 -2.61 -18.04
N ASN A 57 -1.90 -1.89 -17.44
CA ASN A 57 -2.00 -0.43 -17.63
C ASN A 57 -0.80 0.31 -17.03
N GLY A 58 -0.34 -0.06 -15.84
CA GLY A 58 0.81 0.55 -15.19
C GLY A 58 2.11 0.33 -15.97
N MET A 59 2.25 -0.81 -16.64
CA MET A 59 3.40 -1.12 -17.49
C MET A 59 3.32 -0.53 -18.89
N SER A 60 2.16 0.00 -19.31
CA SER A 60 1.98 0.57 -20.65
C SER A 60 2.95 1.73 -20.94
N GLN A 61 3.14 2.64 -19.96
CA GLN A 61 4.05 3.79 -20.11
C GLN A 61 5.52 3.40 -20.33
N PRO A 62 6.15 2.53 -19.51
CA PRO A 62 7.53 2.11 -19.75
C PRO A 62 7.68 1.23 -21.00
N LEU A 63 6.71 0.36 -21.31
CA LEU A 63 6.74 -0.45 -22.54
C LEU A 63 6.76 0.42 -23.79
N MET A 64 5.89 1.43 -23.85
CA MET A 64 5.82 2.31 -25.00
C MET A 64 7.11 3.14 -25.14
N THR A 65 7.70 3.55 -24.02
CA THR A 65 9.01 4.21 -23.98
C THR A 65 10.13 3.32 -24.53
N LEU A 66 10.16 2.02 -24.18
CA LEU A 66 11.15 1.08 -24.70
C LEU A 66 11.01 0.83 -26.20
N ILE A 67 9.78 0.67 -26.69
CA ILE A 67 9.51 0.48 -28.12
C ILE A 67 9.94 1.72 -28.89
N PHE A 68 9.59 2.91 -28.39
CA PHE A 68 9.99 4.17 -29.01
C PHE A 68 11.51 4.34 -28.99
N GLY A 69 12.19 4.04 -27.88
CA GLY A 69 13.66 4.06 -27.82
C GLY A 69 14.31 3.14 -28.85
N LYS A 70 13.78 1.93 -29.04
CA LYS A 70 14.22 1.01 -30.10
C LYS A 70 13.95 1.56 -31.49
N LEU A 71 12.79 2.19 -31.70
CA LEU A 71 12.43 2.81 -32.96
C LEU A 71 13.39 3.96 -33.32
N ILE A 72 13.70 4.82 -32.35
CA ILE A 72 14.68 5.90 -32.49
C ILE A 72 16.06 5.33 -32.78
N ASN A 73 16.46 4.26 -32.08
CA ASN A 73 17.75 3.64 -32.34
C ASN A 73 17.84 3.11 -33.77
N THR A 74 16.81 2.41 -34.26
CA THR A 74 16.79 1.88 -35.64
C THR A 74 16.80 2.97 -36.70
N PHE A 75 16.06 4.08 -36.52
CA PHE A 75 16.07 5.19 -37.46
C PHE A 75 17.31 6.10 -37.32
N GLY A 76 17.85 6.21 -36.12
CA GLY A 76 19.03 7.02 -35.80
C GLY A 76 20.35 6.31 -36.10
N SER A 77 20.38 4.97 -36.14
CA SER A 77 21.51 4.16 -36.56
C SER A 77 21.64 4.05 -38.09
N GLY A 78 21.18 5.07 -38.83
CA GLY A 78 21.51 5.23 -40.24
C GLY A 78 23.03 5.34 -40.37
N ASP A 79 23.64 4.22 -40.78
CA ASP A 79 25.06 3.96 -40.80
C ASP A 79 25.87 5.11 -41.46
N PRO A 80 26.50 6.01 -40.67
CA PRO A 80 27.34 7.06 -41.24
C PRO A 80 28.59 6.45 -41.90
N SER A 81 28.98 5.24 -41.48
CA SER A 81 30.18 4.55 -41.94
C SER A 81 30.10 4.08 -43.40
N HIS A 82 28.89 3.95 -43.95
CA HIS A 82 28.70 3.60 -45.36
C HIS A 82 28.72 4.82 -46.30
N ILE A 83 28.37 6.01 -45.81
CA ILE A 83 28.36 7.25 -46.60
C ILE A 83 29.73 7.92 -46.70
N VAL A 84 30.57 7.89 -45.64
CA VAL A 84 31.92 8.50 -45.71
C VAL A 84 32.91 7.71 -46.57
N LYS A 85 32.67 6.41 -46.82
CA LYS A 85 33.55 5.57 -47.64
C LYS A 85 33.37 5.78 -49.14
N GLU A 86 32.20 6.23 -49.58
CA GLU A 86 31.91 6.44 -51.01
C GLU A 86 32.55 7.74 -51.52
N VAL A 87 32.44 8.83 -50.75
CA VAL A 87 33.03 10.14 -51.12
C VAL A 87 34.56 10.18 -51.05
N SER A 88 35.20 9.26 -50.31
CA SER A 88 36.66 9.16 -50.30
C SER A 88 37.22 8.38 -51.49
N LYS A 89 36.37 7.62 -52.21
CA LYS A 89 36.79 6.82 -53.37
C LYS A 89 36.64 7.53 -54.71
N ASP A 90 35.83 8.60 -54.76
CA ASP A 90 35.67 9.47 -55.94
C ASP A 90 36.77 10.55 -56.04
N ARG A 91 37.65 10.66 -55.04
CA ARG A 91 38.68 11.71 -54.93
C ARG A 91 40.13 11.18 -54.93
N ALA A 92 40.35 9.90 -55.27
CA ALA A 92 41.66 9.25 -55.35
C ALA A 92 41.94 8.68 -56.74
#